data_AF-A0A6G0XB33-F1
#
_entry.id   AF-A0A6G0XB33-F1
#
_cell.length_a   1.000
_cell.length_b   1.000
_cell.length_c   1.000
_cell.angle_alpha   90.00
_cell.angle_beta   90.00
_cell.angle_gamma   90.00
#
_symmetry.space_group_name_H-M   'P 1'
#
loop_
_entity.id
_entity.type
_entity.pdbx_description
1 polymer ?
#
loop_
_entity_poly.entity_id
_entity_poly.type
_entity_poly.pdbx_seq_one_letter_code
_entity_poly.pdbx_strand_id
1 'polypeptide(L)'
;MGHQTTDASDVSSAQPSTAPVLPQYAVDFHVKIKFGFLGKNFKYERRQFVLTGGTLEVFHAGNATHGFSAYDVTIKPLSGHLYRLRGKPWQRLVLSCGSISRLERFRHVLYLAAKTPHWTPPANDVMTNLLHVAKEIIETETAAPFSQMADSTVTVSKVQAHLAEMLDMYHFQGQCTTMVQVYSHLLDLEAEYCADIRVNNFAHTVHRLHPRKYMHSVGRKTSQRTSLKDIYSKCPHPRCGNTLPIDVMYKFHIKGAAVLCGKCSNKITLAAFRIAAFIADAPEFTVVSTPKGKKTTMRVITPPMPADGTTKTFMAQLRARMREQAPNGSRTGVFNLRSRVRSQVAKHFATTLLDFVNKICAHVEYWTNPTVIEASIIRYLKFMHLHKKMAFASAKVPTSNLDLVWHTHMTDAQQYQTFCKSNFGNLGYAETYYSWFAAYGDFYSSHVPTFQQWIEARRTSEVLSRDCRFFGVNEPFEIEALPYTTAVIPDALAVQHAKKPPPNNLKVYLTVIGTPVTDRRVRLQYSRQSYLMGQGRLGYVNVEGIDTFEADGAKIGSIPTSESGGCGSAGCGSSGCGSGGCGGGCGGGCGG
;
A
#
# COMPACT_ATOMS: atom_id res chain seq x y z
N MET A 1 -15.32 83.40 9.52
CA MET A 1 -15.47 81.98 9.90
C MET A 1 -14.19 81.31 9.41
N GLY A 2 -13.32 80.70 10.21
CA GLY A 2 -13.38 80.30 11.63
C GLY A 2 -12.88 78.86 11.75
N HIS A 3 -11.95 78.59 12.70
CA HIS A 3 -11.12 77.36 12.85
C HIS A 3 -9.87 77.33 11.91
N GLN A 4 -8.58 77.25 12.33
CA GLN A 4 -7.86 76.57 13.46
C GLN A 4 -8.07 75.03 13.46
N THR A 5 -7.14 74.10 13.67
CA THR A 5 -5.71 74.01 14.09
C THR A 5 -5.21 72.59 13.67
N THR A 6 -3.97 72.09 13.78
CA THR A 6 -2.69 72.47 14.44
C THR A 6 -1.51 71.78 13.70
N ASP A 7 -0.26 72.06 14.10
CA ASP A 7 0.97 71.34 13.69
C ASP A 7 1.12 69.89 14.22
N ALA A 8 2.09 69.19 13.60
CA ALA A 8 2.98 68.17 14.16
C ALA A 8 2.41 66.86 14.78
N SER A 9 2.79 65.73 14.17
CA SER A 9 3.69 64.76 14.85
C SER A 9 4.30 63.77 13.87
N ASP A 10 5.63 63.75 13.83
CA ASP A 10 6.43 62.77 13.09
C ASP A 10 6.42 61.45 13.90
N VAL A 11 5.56 60.50 13.51
CA VAL A 11 5.49 59.18 14.15
C VAL A 11 6.23 58.18 13.29
N SER A 12 7.52 58.05 13.58
CA SER A 12 8.36 56.93 13.13
C SER A 12 7.66 55.61 13.45
N SER A 13 7.13 54.94 12.42
CA SER A 13 6.54 53.61 12.51
C SER A 13 7.68 52.59 12.64
N ALA A 14 8.25 52.51 13.84
CA ALA A 14 9.18 51.46 14.21
C ALA A 14 8.55 50.10 13.85
N GLN A 15 9.12 49.42 12.85
CA GLN A 15 8.73 48.05 12.54
C GLN A 15 8.86 47.22 13.82
N PRO A 16 7.88 46.37 14.17
CA PRO A 16 8.03 45.49 15.32
C PRO A 16 9.26 44.62 15.07
N SER A 17 10.28 44.75 15.91
CA SER A 17 11.48 43.94 15.83
C SER A 17 11.09 42.49 16.10
N THR A 18 10.95 41.72 15.02
CA THR A 18 10.74 40.29 15.10
C THR A 18 11.99 39.69 15.73
N ALA A 19 11.92 39.39 17.03
CA ALA A 19 13.00 38.75 17.76
C ALA A 19 13.42 37.50 16.98
N PRO A 20 14.74 37.29 16.75
CA PRO A 20 15.20 36.21 15.89
C PRO A 20 14.71 34.86 16.44
N VAL A 21 13.99 34.12 15.60
CA VAL A 21 13.44 32.81 15.96
C VAL A 21 14.59 31.86 16.27
N LEU A 22 14.68 31.41 17.52
CA LEU A 22 15.75 30.52 17.93
C LEU A 22 15.63 29.16 17.21
N PRO A 23 16.77 28.55 16.82
CA PRO A 23 16.80 27.23 16.21
C PRO A 23 16.22 26.17 17.16
N GLN A 24 15.54 25.17 16.59
CA GLN A 24 14.91 24.07 17.32
C GLN A 24 15.30 22.70 16.77
N TYR A 25 15.49 21.72 17.64
CA TYR A 25 15.68 20.29 17.32
C TYR A 25 14.92 19.42 18.32
N ALA A 26 14.20 18.40 17.87
CA ALA A 26 13.35 17.53 18.69
C ALA A 26 13.57 16.04 18.40
N VAL A 27 14.04 15.28 19.40
CA VAL A 27 14.40 13.85 19.29
C VAL A 27 13.73 13.02 20.39
N ASP A 28 13.30 11.80 20.07
CA ASP A 28 12.68 10.86 21.01
C ASP A 28 13.68 9.80 21.50
N PHE A 29 13.79 9.63 22.82
CA PHE A 29 14.53 8.54 23.45
C PHE A 29 13.67 7.79 24.48
N HIS A 30 13.99 6.50 24.66
CA HIS A 30 13.50 5.74 25.80
C HIS A 30 14.34 6.09 27.04
N VAL A 31 13.71 6.54 28.12
CA VAL A 31 14.36 6.95 29.36
C VAL A 31 13.99 5.98 30.48
N LYS A 32 15.00 5.57 31.27
CA LYS A 32 14.80 4.69 32.43
C LYS A 32 14.17 5.47 33.58
N ILE A 33 12.91 5.17 33.88
CA ILE A 33 12.14 5.78 34.98
C ILE A 33 11.98 4.76 36.12
N LYS A 34 12.18 5.19 37.38
CA LYS A 34 11.86 4.38 38.56
C LYS A 34 10.35 4.32 38.74
N PHE A 35 9.78 3.16 39.07
CA PHE A 35 8.36 3.01 39.35
C PHE A 35 8.08 2.04 40.51
N GLY A 36 6.85 2.09 41.02
CA GLY A 36 6.41 1.31 42.18
C GLY A 36 6.77 1.94 43.52
N PHE A 37 6.07 1.52 44.58
CA PHE A 37 6.00 2.17 45.90
C PHE A 37 7.34 2.29 46.66
N LEU A 38 8.40 1.62 46.20
CA LEU A 38 9.76 1.68 46.77
C LEU A 38 10.85 2.02 45.75
N GLY A 39 10.49 2.39 44.51
CA GLY A 39 11.44 2.78 43.46
C GLY A 39 12.48 1.72 43.05
N LYS A 40 12.29 0.46 43.45
CA LYS A 40 13.18 -0.69 43.14
C LYS A 40 13.00 -1.19 41.70
N ASN A 41 11.81 -1.00 41.11
CA ASN A 41 11.53 -1.39 39.74
C ASN A 41 11.79 -0.22 38.78
N PHE A 42 12.16 -0.54 37.54
CA PHE A 42 12.38 0.44 36.49
C PHE A 42 11.67 0.04 35.19
N LYS A 43 11.10 1.01 34.51
CA LYS A 43 10.56 0.87 33.16
C LYS A 43 11.26 1.85 32.23
N TYR A 44 11.25 1.56 30.94
CA TYR A 44 11.65 2.52 29.93
C TYR A 44 10.38 3.20 29.40
N GLU A 45 10.36 4.52 29.42
CA GLU A 45 9.28 5.33 28.86
C GLU A 45 9.86 6.24 27.79
N ARG A 46 9.13 6.44 26.70
CA ARG A 46 9.53 7.45 25.73
C ARG A 46 9.42 8.84 26.33
N ARG A 47 10.41 9.68 26.05
CA ARG A 47 10.46 11.10 26.37
C ARG A 47 10.95 11.86 25.14
N GLN A 48 10.32 12.98 24.85
CA GLN A 48 10.69 13.90 23.79
C GLN A 48 11.73 14.87 24.35
N PHE A 49 12.83 15.10 23.63
CA PHE A 49 13.90 16.02 23.99
C PHE A 49 13.90 17.16 22.97
N VAL A 50 13.53 18.37 23.38
CA VAL A 50 13.48 19.56 22.53
C VAL A 50 14.60 20.52 22.93
N LEU A 51 15.51 20.79 22.01
CA LEU A 51 16.54 21.80 22.14
C LEU A 51 16.08 23.07 21.42
N THR A 52 15.87 24.16 22.17
CA THR A 52 15.53 25.49 21.64
C THR A 52 16.65 26.46 22.00
N GLY A 53 17.37 26.96 21.00
CA GLY A 53 18.60 27.72 21.22
C GLY A 53 19.56 26.99 22.16
N GLY A 54 19.94 27.61 23.28
CA GLY A 54 20.84 27.00 24.27
C GLY A 54 20.16 26.06 25.30
N THR A 55 18.84 25.83 25.23
CA THR A 55 18.07 25.15 26.29
C THR A 55 17.49 23.82 25.81
N LEU A 56 17.81 22.72 26.50
CA LEU A 56 17.28 21.39 26.27
C LEU A 56 16.18 21.06 27.30
N GLU A 57 14.95 20.89 26.83
CA GLU A 57 13.79 20.50 27.63
C GLU A 57 13.38 19.05 27.34
N VAL A 58 12.86 18.34 28.35
CA VAL A 58 12.45 16.94 28.22
C VAL A 58 10.98 16.76 28.58
N PHE A 59 10.16 16.44 27.58
CA PHE A 59 8.72 16.35 27.66
C PHE A 59 8.21 14.92 27.86
N HIS A 60 7.05 14.81 28.53
CA HIS A 60 6.25 13.60 28.62
C HIS A 60 4.77 13.97 28.59
N ALA A 61 4.00 13.34 27.69
CA ALA A 61 2.58 13.67 27.49
C ALA A 61 2.29 15.19 27.38
N GLY A 62 3.17 15.94 26.70
CA GLY A 62 3.08 17.40 26.52
C GLY A 62 3.63 18.26 27.67
N ASN A 63 3.96 17.69 28.83
CA ASN A 63 4.47 18.44 29.98
C ASN A 63 6.00 18.38 30.04
N ALA A 64 6.65 19.53 30.24
CA ALA A 64 8.09 19.59 30.52
C ALA A 64 8.38 18.94 31.88
N THR A 65 9.35 18.02 31.91
CA THR A 65 9.72 17.24 33.11
C THR A 65 11.15 17.49 33.59
N HIS A 66 12.03 17.91 32.68
CA HIS A 66 13.41 18.28 32.96
C HIS A 66 13.82 19.43 32.03
N GLY A 67 14.79 20.23 32.44
CA GLY A 67 15.35 21.33 31.66
C GLY A 67 16.85 21.43 31.94
N PHE A 68 17.65 21.64 30.89
CA PHE A 68 19.10 21.68 30.95
C PHE A 68 19.64 22.82 30.06
N SER A 69 20.70 23.49 30.51
CA SER A 69 21.55 24.28 29.60
C SER A 69 22.36 23.32 28.73
N ALA A 70 22.36 23.49 27.41
CA ALA A 70 23.14 22.67 26.47
C ALA A 70 24.63 22.66 26.81
N TYR A 71 25.16 23.78 27.33
CA TYR A 71 26.53 23.91 27.81
C TYR A 71 26.89 22.93 28.95
N ASP A 72 25.92 22.60 29.81
CA ASP A 72 26.11 21.68 30.95
C ASP A 72 25.75 20.22 30.63
N VAL A 73 25.20 19.93 29.44
CA VAL A 73 24.79 18.57 29.06
C VAL A 73 25.99 17.72 28.66
N THR A 74 26.15 16.57 29.32
CA THR A 74 27.14 15.55 28.93
C THR A 74 26.50 14.18 28.79
N ILE A 75 26.85 13.45 27.72
CA ILE A 75 26.30 12.12 27.40
C ILE A 75 27.43 11.08 27.36
N LYS A 76 27.53 10.26 28.40
CA LYS A 76 28.55 9.19 28.52
C LYS A 76 27.93 7.79 28.31
N PRO A 77 28.62 6.83 27.66
CA PRO A 77 28.15 5.45 27.57
C PRO A 77 28.06 4.79 28.96
N LEU A 78 27.21 3.77 29.07
CA LEU A 78 27.11 2.91 30.26
C LEU A 78 27.37 1.44 29.92
N SER A 79 26.51 0.84 29.11
CA SER A 79 26.63 -0.54 28.65
C SER A 79 25.68 -0.79 27.48
N GLY A 80 26.13 -1.49 26.44
CA GLY A 80 25.36 -1.72 25.22
C GLY A 80 24.79 -0.43 24.64
N HIS A 81 23.48 -0.40 24.43
CA HIS A 81 22.73 0.76 23.92
C HIS A 81 22.28 1.77 25.01
N LEU A 82 22.85 1.70 26.23
CA LEU A 82 22.48 2.58 27.35
C LEU A 82 23.50 3.72 27.55
N TYR A 83 22.99 4.94 27.71
CA TYR A 83 23.76 6.17 27.86
C TYR A 83 23.29 6.98 29.06
N ARG A 84 24.20 7.69 29.73
CA ARG A 84 23.91 8.58 30.85
C ARG A 84 24.01 10.03 30.39
N LEU A 85 22.87 10.72 30.37
CA LEU A 85 22.81 12.17 30.25
C LEU A 85 22.91 12.78 31.66
N ARG A 86 23.79 13.76 31.82
CA ARG A 86 23.92 14.59 33.03
C ARG A 86 23.83 16.05 32.63
N GLY A 87 23.17 16.87 33.45
CA GLY A 87 23.27 18.32 33.39
C GLY A 87 23.22 18.93 34.80
N LYS A 88 23.61 20.20 34.92
CA LYS A 88 23.54 20.94 36.20
C LYS A 88 22.13 21.51 36.41
N PRO A 89 21.68 21.66 37.67
CA PRO A 89 22.26 21.11 38.89
C PRO A 89 21.74 19.68 39.14
N TRP A 90 22.65 18.70 39.10
CA TRP A 90 22.47 17.31 39.57
C TRP A 90 21.46 16.40 38.87
N GLN A 91 20.72 16.86 37.84
CA GLN A 91 19.78 16.01 37.10
C GLN A 91 20.51 14.95 36.25
N ARG A 92 20.00 13.71 36.27
CA ARG A 92 20.60 12.53 35.62
C ARG A 92 19.53 11.68 34.96
N LEU A 93 19.62 11.50 33.65
CA LEU A 93 18.76 10.59 32.88
C LEU A 93 19.60 9.41 32.35
N VAL A 94 18.97 8.24 32.26
CA VAL A 94 19.55 7.09 31.55
C VAL A 94 18.72 6.85 30.31
N LEU A 95 19.33 7.08 29.15
CA LEU A 95 18.75 6.92 27.84
C LEU A 95 19.03 5.50 27.33
N SER A 96 18.06 4.92 26.64
CA SER A 96 18.20 3.76 25.77
C SER A 96 18.09 4.22 24.33
N CYS A 97 19.12 3.97 23.53
CA CYS A 97 19.19 4.34 22.13
C CYS A 97 19.99 3.29 21.35
N GLY A 98 19.30 2.45 20.57
CA GLY A 98 19.93 1.43 19.72
C GLY A 98 20.67 2.03 18.51
N SER A 99 20.22 3.19 18.01
CA SER A 99 20.87 3.87 16.90
C SER A 99 22.00 4.78 17.35
N ILE A 100 23.24 4.40 16.99
CA ILE A 100 24.43 5.25 17.15
C ILE A 100 24.29 6.51 16.29
N SER A 101 23.76 6.40 15.06
CA SER A 101 23.55 7.55 14.18
C SER A 101 22.58 8.57 14.78
N ARG A 102 21.49 8.15 15.45
CA ARG A 102 20.59 9.06 16.17
C ARG A 102 21.32 9.77 17.31
N LEU A 103 22.11 9.02 18.07
CA LEU A 103 22.84 9.55 19.22
C LEU A 103 23.90 10.57 18.81
N GLU A 104 24.68 10.29 17.76
CA GLU A 104 25.71 11.22 17.28
C GLU A 104 25.11 12.49 16.69
N ARG A 105 23.97 12.43 15.97
CA ARG A 105 23.26 13.65 15.55
C ARG A 105 22.81 14.49 16.75
N PHE A 106 22.26 13.86 17.79
CA PHE A 106 21.86 14.57 19.01
C PHE A 106 23.08 15.18 19.75
N ARG A 107 24.19 14.44 19.87
CA ARG A 107 25.45 14.94 20.45
C ARG A 107 26.00 16.13 19.68
N HIS A 108 25.99 16.06 18.34
CA HIS A 108 26.49 17.12 17.49
C HIS A 108 25.65 18.39 17.62
N VAL A 109 24.32 18.27 17.57
CA VAL A 109 23.41 19.41 17.72
C VAL A 109 23.51 20.05 19.12
N LEU A 110 23.68 19.25 20.19
CA LEU A 110 24.01 19.76 21.52
C LEU A 110 25.36 20.50 21.58
N TYR A 111 26.38 19.99 20.91
CA TYR A 111 27.70 20.62 20.83
C TYR A 111 27.66 21.99 20.13
N LEU A 112 26.84 22.12 19.08
CA LEU A 112 26.62 23.41 18.41
C LEU A 112 25.87 24.40 19.34
N ALA A 113 24.79 23.94 19.99
CA ALA A 113 24.00 24.75 20.91
C ALA A 113 24.77 25.19 22.18
N ALA A 114 25.72 24.37 22.64
CA ALA A 114 26.62 24.72 23.73
C ALA A 114 27.57 25.88 23.39
N LYS A 115 27.82 26.16 22.10
CA LYS A 115 28.67 27.28 21.64
C LYS A 115 27.88 28.57 21.40
N THR A 116 26.66 28.47 20.88
CA THR A 116 25.83 29.63 20.55
C THR A 116 24.35 29.28 20.59
N PRO A 117 23.47 30.14 21.13
CA PRO A 117 22.02 29.98 21.01
C PRO A 117 21.49 30.05 19.57
N HIS A 118 22.26 30.61 18.63
CA HIS A 118 21.87 30.79 17.22
C HIS A 118 22.56 29.76 16.31
N TRP A 119 22.64 28.51 16.77
CA TRP A 119 23.22 27.40 16.01
C TRP A 119 22.36 27.02 14.79
N THR A 120 22.97 26.40 13.79
CA THR A 120 22.26 25.82 12.64
C THR A 120 22.43 24.29 12.66
N PRO A 121 21.40 23.48 12.35
CA PRO A 121 21.59 22.06 12.14
C PRO A 121 22.58 21.81 10.98
N PRO A 122 23.33 20.70 10.99
CA PRO A 122 24.13 20.31 9.83
C PRO A 122 23.28 20.22 8.56
N ALA A 123 23.70 20.92 7.51
CA ALA A 123 23.09 20.79 6.20
C ALA A 123 23.52 19.45 5.58
N ASN A 124 22.62 18.47 5.62
CA ASN A 124 22.74 17.24 4.84
C ASN A 124 21.89 17.37 3.57
N ASP A 125 22.31 16.74 2.48
CA ASP A 125 21.47 16.57 1.30
C ASP A 125 20.25 15.68 1.59
N VAL A 126 19.27 15.70 0.68
CA VAL A 126 18.01 14.94 0.83
C VAL A 126 18.28 13.44 0.92
N MET A 127 19.16 12.87 0.10
CA MET A 127 19.41 11.42 0.09
C MET A 127 20.06 10.97 1.40
N THR A 128 21.04 11.70 1.93
CA THR A 128 21.63 11.42 3.25
C THR A 128 20.57 11.41 4.35
N ASN A 129 19.64 12.37 4.37
CA ASN A 129 18.54 12.39 5.33
C ASN A 129 17.54 11.22 5.16
N LEU A 130 17.26 10.80 3.91
CA LEU A 130 16.42 9.64 3.62
C LEU A 130 17.07 8.32 4.07
N LEU A 131 18.38 8.18 3.86
CA LEU A 131 19.14 6.99 4.24
C LEU A 131 19.35 6.89 5.76
N HIS A 132 19.37 8.00 6.49
CA HIS A 132 19.41 7.99 7.95
C HIS A 132 18.30 7.11 8.54
N VAL A 133 17.05 7.23 8.08
CA VAL A 133 15.91 6.44 8.58
C VAL A 133 16.18 4.94 8.46
N ALA A 134 16.68 4.49 7.30
CA ALA A 134 17.04 3.09 7.07
C ALA A 134 18.16 2.62 8.01
N LYS A 135 19.21 3.44 8.14
CA LYS A 135 20.36 3.14 9.00
C LYS A 135 19.96 3.04 10.48
N GLU A 136 19.09 3.90 10.98
CA GLU A 136 18.62 3.83 12.38
C GLU A 136 17.82 2.56 12.68
N ILE A 137 17.03 2.07 11.72
CA ILE A 137 16.27 0.81 11.84
C ILE A 137 17.24 -0.36 11.98
N ILE A 138 18.27 -0.43 11.12
CA ILE A 138 19.28 -1.50 11.15
C ILE A 138 20.07 -1.44 12.45
N GLU A 139 20.64 -0.28 12.81
CA GLU A 139 21.41 -0.12 14.05
C GLU A 139 20.58 -0.50 15.29
N THR A 140 19.30 -0.09 15.34
CA THR A 140 18.42 -0.41 16.47
C THR A 140 18.12 -1.90 16.56
N GLU A 141 17.91 -2.57 15.42
CA GLU A 141 17.74 -4.03 15.38
C GLU A 141 19.03 -4.76 15.78
N THR A 142 20.18 -4.35 15.27
CA THR A 142 21.49 -4.94 15.63
C THR A 142 21.79 -4.77 17.12
N ALA A 143 21.46 -3.63 17.71
CA ALA A 143 21.72 -3.32 19.12
C ALA A 143 20.74 -3.98 20.10
N ALA A 144 19.58 -4.44 19.63
CA ALA A 144 18.58 -5.17 20.42
C ALA A 144 17.69 -6.07 19.52
N PRO A 145 18.21 -7.22 19.02
CA PRO A 145 17.50 -8.05 18.06
C PRO A 145 16.17 -8.59 18.59
N PHE A 146 15.13 -8.53 17.76
CA PHE A 146 13.81 -8.98 18.11
C PHE A 146 13.68 -10.51 17.97
N SER A 147 13.91 -11.22 19.08
CA SER A 147 14.01 -12.69 19.15
C SER A 147 12.76 -13.50 18.75
N GLN A 148 11.65 -12.85 18.38
CA GLN A 148 10.43 -13.50 17.89
C GLN A 148 10.16 -13.25 16.40
N MET A 149 11.12 -12.68 15.63
CA MET A 149 11.01 -12.66 14.17
C MET A 149 10.96 -14.08 13.61
N ALA A 150 10.12 -14.30 12.61
CA ALA A 150 10.11 -15.55 11.87
C ALA A 150 11.19 -15.52 10.79
N ASP A 151 11.89 -16.65 10.58
CA ASP A 151 12.88 -16.76 9.52
C ASP A 151 12.23 -16.55 8.13
N SER A 152 12.83 -15.67 7.34
CA SER A 152 12.44 -15.40 5.95
C SER A 152 13.64 -15.59 5.04
N THR A 153 13.37 -16.14 3.87
CA THR A 153 14.36 -16.39 2.81
C THR A 153 14.48 -15.21 1.83
N VAL A 154 13.85 -14.07 2.14
CA VAL A 154 13.97 -12.84 1.35
C VAL A 154 15.27 -12.14 1.70
N THR A 155 16.13 -11.98 0.70
CA THR A 155 17.43 -11.31 0.80
C THR A 155 17.40 -9.97 0.08
N VAL A 156 18.39 -9.11 0.35
CA VAL A 156 18.59 -7.86 -0.40
C VAL A 156 18.67 -8.12 -1.91
N SER A 157 19.44 -9.14 -2.32
CA SER A 157 19.59 -9.53 -3.73
C SER A 157 18.28 -9.97 -4.40
N LYS A 158 17.39 -10.69 -3.70
CA LYS A 158 16.06 -11.07 -4.23
C LYS A 158 15.19 -9.83 -4.48
N VAL A 159 15.23 -8.84 -3.57
CA VAL A 159 14.47 -7.58 -3.74
C VAL A 159 15.04 -6.73 -4.87
N GLN A 160 16.37 -6.63 -5.01
CA GLN A 160 17.01 -5.91 -6.11
C GLN A 160 16.69 -6.55 -7.48
N ALA A 161 16.71 -7.88 -7.58
CA ALA A 161 16.30 -8.58 -8.80
C ALA A 161 14.83 -8.31 -9.17
N HIS A 162 13.92 -8.34 -8.19
CA HIS A 162 12.51 -8.02 -8.44
C HIS A 162 12.27 -6.55 -8.79
N LEU A 163 13.06 -5.62 -8.21
CA LEU A 163 13.05 -4.21 -8.60
C LEU A 163 13.51 -4.02 -10.05
N ALA A 164 14.55 -4.71 -10.50
CA ALA A 164 15.00 -4.65 -11.89
C ALA A 164 13.91 -5.10 -12.88
N GLU A 165 13.25 -6.24 -12.63
CA GLU A 165 12.11 -6.72 -13.44
C GLU A 165 10.97 -5.69 -13.55
N MET A 166 10.69 -4.96 -12.46
CA MET A 166 9.67 -3.89 -12.46
C MET A 166 10.16 -2.61 -13.16
N LEU A 167 11.46 -2.30 -13.04
CA LEU A 167 12.08 -1.12 -13.65
C LEU A 167 12.12 -1.24 -15.18
N ASP A 168 12.42 -2.41 -15.73
CA ASP A 168 12.39 -2.66 -17.18
C ASP A 168 11.01 -2.34 -17.77
N MET A 169 9.94 -2.80 -17.10
CA MET A 169 8.56 -2.50 -17.50
C MET A 169 8.22 -1.01 -17.35
N TYR A 170 8.74 -0.33 -16.32
CA TYR A 170 8.55 1.10 -16.11
C TYR A 170 9.27 1.97 -17.17
N HIS A 171 10.46 1.57 -17.60
CA HIS A 171 11.18 2.21 -18.70
C HIS A 171 10.48 1.96 -20.04
N PHE A 172 10.06 0.73 -20.33
CA PHE A 172 9.27 0.42 -21.53
C PHE A 172 7.98 1.25 -21.60
N GLN A 173 7.26 1.39 -20.48
CA GLN A 173 6.08 2.27 -20.39
C GLN A 173 6.43 3.72 -20.73
N GLY A 174 7.58 4.23 -20.28
CA GLY A 174 8.08 5.57 -20.61
C GLY A 174 8.42 5.76 -22.09
N GLN A 175 8.80 4.72 -22.81
CA GLN A 175 9.11 4.77 -24.25
C GLN A 175 7.86 4.75 -25.15
N CYS A 176 6.68 4.38 -24.62
CA CYS A 176 5.46 4.21 -25.41
C CYS A 176 4.77 5.54 -25.78
N THR A 177 4.46 5.71 -27.07
CA THR A 177 3.69 6.87 -27.60
C THR A 177 2.19 6.80 -27.27
N THR A 178 1.65 5.62 -26.97
CA THR A 178 0.23 5.42 -26.61
C THR A 178 0.06 4.31 -25.58
N MET A 179 -1.01 4.37 -24.79
CA MET A 179 -1.35 3.28 -23.87
C MET A 179 -1.80 2.00 -24.61
N VAL A 180 -2.12 2.08 -25.92
CA VAL A 180 -2.40 0.92 -26.77
C VAL A 180 -1.13 0.09 -27.01
N GLN A 181 0.05 0.73 -27.15
CA GLN A 181 1.33 0.03 -27.26
C GLN A 181 1.68 -0.72 -25.96
N VAL A 182 1.56 -0.04 -24.81
CA VAL A 182 1.72 -0.67 -23.48
C VAL A 182 0.78 -1.87 -23.32
N TYR A 183 -0.48 -1.70 -23.71
CA TYR A 183 -1.49 -2.75 -23.67
C TYR A 183 -1.18 -3.93 -24.58
N SER A 184 -0.72 -3.69 -25.82
CA SER A 184 -0.31 -4.75 -26.75
C SER A 184 0.85 -5.55 -26.14
N HIS A 185 1.90 -4.87 -25.71
CA HIS A 185 3.09 -5.53 -25.17
C HIS A 185 2.77 -6.40 -23.94
N LEU A 186 1.92 -5.91 -23.02
CA LEU A 186 1.47 -6.71 -21.88
C LEU A 186 0.66 -7.96 -22.28
N LEU A 187 -0.10 -7.89 -23.37
CA LEU A 187 -0.79 -9.06 -23.94
C LEU A 187 0.16 -10.00 -24.69
N ASP A 188 1.22 -9.46 -25.30
CA ASP A 188 2.24 -10.25 -25.99
C ASP A 188 3.04 -11.10 -24.99
N LEU A 189 3.53 -10.48 -23.90
CA LEU A 189 4.19 -11.18 -22.79
C LEU A 189 3.29 -12.23 -22.12
N GLU A 190 1.99 -11.95 -21.97
CA GLU A 190 1.03 -12.90 -21.42
C GLU A 190 0.75 -14.06 -22.38
N ALA A 191 0.70 -13.81 -23.69
CA ALA A 191 0.55 -14.86 -24.71
C ALA A 191 1.78 -15.78 -24.77
N GLU A 192 3.00 -15.23 -24.73
CA GLU A 192 4.25 -16.00 -24.62
C GLU A 192 4.25 -16.92 -23.40
N TYR A 193 3.89 -16.38 -22.23
CA TYR A 193 3.85 -17.14 -20.97
C TYR A 193 2.71 -18.18 -20.92
N CYS A 194 1.61 -17.94 -21.63
CA CYS A 194 0.53 -18.90 -21.79
C CYS A 194 0.88 -20.04 -22.76
N ALA A 195 1.72 -19.75 -23.77
CA ALA A 195 2.25 -20.74 -24.70
C ALA A 195 3.34 -21.62 -24.07
N ASP A 196 4.29 -21.03 -23.32
CA ASP A 196 5.31 -21.78 -22.55
C ASP A 196 5.46 -21.23 -21.13
N ILE A 197 5.06 -22.06 -20.15
CA ILE A 197 5.08 -21.73 -18.72
C ILE A 197 6.49 -21.58 -18.13
N ARG A 198 7.53 -21.91 -18.89
CA ARG A 198 8.95 -21.75 -18.53
C ARG A 198 9.50 -20.35 -18.86
N VAL A 199 8.79 -19.57 -19.68
CA VAL A 199 9.17 -18.19 -20.01
C VAL A 199 9.17 -17.35 -18.74
N ASN A 200 10.31 -16.72 -18.43
CA ASN A 200 10.46 -15.84 -17.28
C ASN A 200 10.37 -14.37 -17.71
N ASN A 201 9.15 -13.91 -17.97
CA ASN A 201 8.86 -12.52 -18.34
C ASN A 201 7.91 -11.86 -17.29
N PHE A 202 7.54 -10.59 -17.50
CA PHE A 202 6.69 -9.85 -16.56
C PHE A 202 5.35 -10.53 -16.25
N ALA A 203 4.73 -11.23 -17.21
CA ALA A 203 3.49 -11.98 -16.98
C ALA A 203 3.71 -13.17 -16.04
N HIS A 204 4.87 -13.83 -16.12
CA HIS A 204 5.27 -14.85 -15.15
C HIS A 204 5.40 -14.26 -13.74
N THR A 205 6.08 -13.12 -13.59
CA THR A 205 6.23 -12.42 -12.30
C THR A 205 4.87 -12.06 -11.69
N VAL A 206 3.95 -11.48 -12.48
CA VAL A 206 2.57 -11.18 -12.04
C VAL A 206 1.81 -12.45 -11.62
N HIS A 207 2.02 -13.58 -12.31
CA HIS A 207 1.41 -14.85 -11.91
C HIS A 207 1.99 -15.38 -10.59
N ARG A 208 3.30 -15.27 -10.37
CA ARG A 208 3.97 -15.66 -9.11
C ARG A 208 3.48 -14.84 -7.91
N LEU A 209 3.19 -13.54 -8.09
CA LEU A 209 2.54 -12.67 -7.09
C LEU A 209 1.12 -13.13 -6.67
N HIS A 210 0.59 -14.21 -7.28
CA HIS A 210 -0.58 -14.92 -6.81
C HIS A 210 -0.22 -16.36 -6.40
N PRO A 211 0.57 -16.56 -5.31
CA PRO A 211 1.29 -17.82 -5.06
C PRO A 211 0.37 -19.06 -4.94
N ARG A 212 -0.84 -18.91 -4.39
CA ARG A 212 -1.86 -19.99 -4.39
C ARG A 212 -2.32 -20.38 -5.80
N LYS A 213 -2.56 -19.40 -6.69
CA LYS A 213 -2.93 -19.64 -8.09
C LYS A 213 -1.76 -20.23 -8.85
N TYR A 214 -0.56 -19.68 -8.66
CA TYR A 214 0.68 -20.15 -9.25
C TYR A 214 0.94 -21.63 -8.96
N MET A 215 0.98 -22.03 -7.69
CA MET A 215 1.20 -23.42 -7.29
C MET A 215 0.14 -24.37 -7.88
N HIS A 216 -1.14 -23.97 -7.86
CA HIS A 216 -2.20 -24.77 -8.48
C HIS A 216 -2.00 -24.90 -10.00
N SER A 217 -1.59 -23.82 -10.66
CA SER A 217 -1.44 -23.74 -12.12
C SER A 217 -0.19 -24.47 -12.64
N VAL A 218 0.89 -24.52 -11.85
CA VAL A 218 2.11 -25.30 -12.15
C VAL A 218 1.93 -26.79 -11.82
N GLY A 219 1.15 -27.13 -10.80
CA GLY A 219 0.83 -28.52 -10.47
C GLY A 219 -0.09 -29.25 -11.47
N ARG A 220 -0.69 -28.53 -12.44
CA ARG A 220 -1.52 -29.12 -13.50
C ARG A 220 -0.65 -29.55 -14.68
N LYS A 221 -0.66 -30.85 -15.01
CA LYS A 221 0.06 -31.42 -16.17
C LYS A 221 -0.57 -31.14 -17.55
N THR A 222 -1.57 -30.25 -17.65
CA THR A 222 -2.43 -30.12 -18.83
C THR A 222 -2.07 -28.93 -19.72
N SER A 223 -1.74 -29.25 -20.98
CA SER A 223 -1.91 -28.50 -22.25
C SER A 223 -2.28 -27.00 -22.20
N GLN A 224 -1.47 -26.19 -22.90
CA GLN A 224 -1.72 -24.85 -23.44
C GLN A 224 -2.80 -23.99 -22.76
N ARG A 225 -2.36 -22.89 -22.11
CA ARG A 225 -3.26 -21.88 -21.57
C ARG A 225 -3.72 -20.97 -22.71
N THR A 226 -5.01 -20.64 -22.79
CA THR A 226 -5.50 -19.63 -23.74
C THR A 226 -5.14 -18.23 -23.25
N SER A 227 -4.47 -17.44 -24.08
CA SER A 227 -4.09 -16.07 -23.70
C SER A 227 -5.28 -15.11 -23.67
N LEU A 228 -5.18 -14.02 -22.91
CA LEU A 228 -6.11 -12.89 -22.99
C LEU A 228 -6.09 -12.26 -24.39
N LYS A 229 -4.94 -12.29 -25.08
CA LYS A 229 -4.81 -11.84 -26.47
C LYS A 229 -5.73 -12.66 -27.40
N ASP A 230 -5.69 -13.99 -27.30
CA ASP A 230 -6.53 -14.90 -28.09
C ASP A 230 -8.02 -14.77 -27.75
N ILE A 231 -8.34 -14.62 -26.46
CA ILE A 231 -9.72 -14.44 -25.99
C ILE A 231 -10.29 -13.12 -26.53
N TYR A 232 -9.61 -12.00 -26.29
CA TYR A 232 -10.12 -10.67 -26.62
C TYR A 232 -10.01 -10.32 -28.11
N SER A 233 -9.16 -11.01 -28.89
CA SER A 233 -9.10 -10.84 -30.34
C SER A 233 -10.33 -11.39 -31.09
N LYS A 234 -11.30 -12.00 -30.41
CA LYS A 234 -12.51 -12.58 -31.02
C LYS A 234 -13.77 -12.05 -30.38
N CYS A 235 -14.82 -11.82 -31.17
CA CYS A 235 -16.12 -11.39 -30.66
C CYS A 235 -16.70 -12.42 -29.66
N PRO A 236 -17.12 -12.01 -28.45
CA PRO A 236 -17.61 -12.92 -27.39
C PRO A 236 -19.02 -13.44 -27.65
N HIS A 237 -19.71 -12.94 -28.68
CA HIS A 237 -21.04 -13.40 -29.06
C HIS A 237 -20.95 -14.76 -29.76
N PRO A 238 -21.70 -15.79 -29.30
CA PRO A 238 -21.66 -17.12 -29.87
C PRO A 238 -21.82 -17.12 -31.40
N ARG A 239 -21.05 -17.96 -32.10
CA ARG A 239 -21.07 -18.14 -33.57
C ARG A 239 -20.64 -16.92 -34.41
N CYS A 240 -20.37 -15.76 -33.82
CA CYS A 240 -19.91 -14.60 -34.59
C CYS A 240 -18.49 -14.80 -35.13
N GLY A 241 -17.53 -15.10 -34.24
CA GLY A 241 -16.13 -15.38 -34.57
C GLY A 241 -15.35 -14.21 -35.21
N ASN A 242 -15.90 -12.99 -35.23
CA ASN A 242 -15.24 -11.84 -35.85
C ASN A 242 -13.94 -11.48 -35.11
N THR A 243 -12.85 -11.33 -35.84
CA THR A 243 -11.57 -10.87 -35.30
C THR A 243 -11.63 -9.38 -34.95
N LEU A 244 -11.04 -9.01 -33.82
CA LEU A 244 -11.05 -7.66 -33.27
C LEU A 244 -9.61 -7.10 -33.25
N PRO A 245 -9.36 -5.90 -33.79
CA PRO A 245 -8.05 -5.26 -33.73
C PRO A 245 -7.71 -4.78 -32.30
N ILE A 246 -6.42 -4.55 -32.05
CA ILE A 246 -5.88 -4.24 -30.71
C ILE A 246 -6.45 -2.94 -30.11
N ASP A 247 -6.83 -1.97 -30.93
CA ASP A 247 -7.46 -0.71 -30.46
C ASP A 247 -8.89 -0.96 -29.96
N VAL A 248 -9.64 -1.85 -30.61
CA VAL A 248 -10.97 -2.29 -30.16
C VAL A 248 -10.86 -3.10 -28.87
N MET A 249 -9.87 -4.00 -28.78
CA MET A 249 -9.55 -4.73 -27.55
C MET A 249 -9.27 -3.76 -26.39
N TYR A 250 -8.40 -2.77 -26.61
CA TYR A 250 -8.08 -1.75 -25.61
C TYR A 250 -9.31 -0.93 -25.17
N LYS A 251 -10.17 -0.53 -26.13
CA LYS A 251 -11.40 0.23 -25.87
C LYS A 251 -12.36 -0.51 -24.92
N PHE A 252 -12.66 -1.79 -25.15
CA PHE A 252 -13.60 -2.49 -24.26
C PHE A 252 -12.95 -3.03 -22.98
N HIS A 253 -11.67 -3.45 -23.02
CA HIS A 253 -11.01 -4.09 -21.88
C HIS A 253 -10.49 -3.06 -20.87
N ILE A 254 -9.81 -2.00 -21.33
CA ILE A 254 -9.16 -1.01 -20.45
C ILE A 254 -10.02 0.24 -20.29
N LYS A 255 -10.53 0.82 -21.39
CA LYS A 255 -11.43 1.99 -21.32
C LYS A 255 -12.86 1.64 -20.89
N GLY A 256 -13.21 0.34 -20.79
CA GLY A 256 -14.55 -0.11 -20.42
C GLY A 256 -15.66 0.32 -21.37
N ALA A 257 -15.32 0.70 -22.61
CA ALA A 257 -16.27 1.17 -23.60
C ALA A 257 -17.13 0.02 -24.15
N ALA A 258 -18.33 0.35 -24.64
CA ALA A 258 -19.14 -0.55 -25.46
C ALA A 258 -18.86 -0.27 -26.93
N VAL A 259 -18.37 -1.29 -27.65
CA VAL A 259 -18.06 -1.20 -29.09
C VAL A 259 -19.03 -2.10 -29.87
N LEU A 260 -19.52 -1.68 -31.02
CA LEU A 260 -20.37 -2.53 -31.86
C LEU A 260 -19.52 -3.50 -32.68
N CYS A 261 -19.92 -4.77 -32.74
CA CYS A 261 -19.26 -5.76 -33.59
C CYS A 261 -19.58 -5.50 -35.07
N GLY A 262 -18.55 -5.27 -35.90
CA GLY A 262 -18.73 -5.01 -37.34
C GLY A 262 -19.39 -6.15 -38.14
N LYS A 263 -19.49 -7.37 -37.59
CA LYS A 263 -20.11 -8.53 -38.25
C LYS A 263 -21.51 -8.88 -37.72
N CYS A 264 -21.76 -8.76 -36.42
CA CYS A 264 -23.03 -9.17 -35.81
C CYS A 264 -23.80 -8.04 -35.12
N SER A 265 -23.31 -6.79 -35.19
CA SER A 265 -23.90 -5.58 -34.62
C SER A 265 -24.17 -5.55 -33.11
N ASN A 266 -23.99 -6.67 -32.39
CA ASN A 266 -24.11 -6.73 -30.94
C ASN A 266 -23.00 -5.92 -30.24
N LYS A 267 -23.28 -5.51 -28.99
CA LYS A 267 -22.31 -4.78 -28.16
C LYS A 267 -21.25 -5.70 -27.59
N ILE A 268 -19.99 -5.31 -27.76
CA ILE A 268 -18.79 -5.90 -27.18
C ILE A 268 -18.40 -5.04 -25.99
N THR A 269 -18.29 -5.67 -24.82
CA THR A 269 -17.88 -5.07 -23.55
C THR A 269 -17.02 -6.07 -22.79
N LEU A 270 -16.21 -5.63 -21.81
CA LEU A 270 -15.53 -6.56 -20.90
C LEU A 270 -16.53 -7.46 -20.14
N ALA A 271 -17.74 -6.95 -19.85
CA ALA A 271 -18.81 -7.74 -19.26
C ALA A 271 -19.27 -8.88 -20.17
N ALA A 272 -19.37 -8.66 -21.49
CA ALA A 272 -19.70 -9.72 -22.46
C ALA A 272 -18.67 -10.85 -22.44
N PHE A 273 -17.37 -10.57 -22.35
CA PHE A 273 -16.35 -11.62 -22.19
C PHE A 273 -16.48 -12.39 -20.87
N ARG A 274 -16.74 -11.69 -19.75
CA ARG A 274 -16.97 -12.33 -18.45
C ARG A 274 -18.24 -13.19 -18.45
N ILE A 275 -19.30 -12.77 -19.14
CA ILE A 275 -20.53 -13.54 -19.34
C ILE A 275 -20.26 -14.77 -20.22
N ALA A 276 -19.48 -14.64 -21.30
CA ALA A 276 -19.13 -15.76 -22.18
C ALA A 276 -18.34 -16.84 -21.42
N ALA A 277 -17.34 -16.42 -20.63
CA ALA A 277 -16.59 -17.31 -19.76
C ALA A 277 -17.48 -17.98 -18.68
N PHE A 278 -18.41 -17.23 -18.08
CA PHE A 278 -19.37 -17.78 -17.11
C PHE A 278 -20.31 -18.82 -17.75
N ILE A 279 -20.83 -18.56 -18.95
CA ILE A 279 -21.70 -19.50 -19.69
C ILE A 279 -20.94 -20.79 -20.03
N ALA A 280 -19.66 -20.69 -20.39
CA ALA A 280 -18.82 -21.84 -20.70
C ALA A 280 -18.44 -22.66 -19.45
N ASP A 281 -18.12 -22.01 -18.33
CA ASP A 281 -17.72 -22.67 -17.07
C ASP A 281 -18.92 -23.22 -16.29
N ALA A 282 -20.09 -22.59 -16.41
CA ALA A 282 -21.32 -22.96 -15.72
C ALA A 282 -22.56 -22.82 -16.63
N PRO A 283 -22.77 -23.73 -17.60
CA PRO A 283 -23.96 -23.71 -18.48
C PRO A 283 -25.26 -24.01 -17.72
N GLU A 284 -25.18 -24.73 -16.60
CA GLU A 284 -26.30 -24.95 -15.68
C GLU A 284 -25.85 -25.08 -14.22
N PHE A 285 -26.77 -24.81 -13.30
CA PHE A 285 -26.62 -25.01 -11.87
C PHE A 285 -27.63 -26.04 -11.38
N THR A 286 -27.13 -27.19 -10.97
CA THR A 286 -27.94 -28.32 -10.50
C THR A 286 -27.68 -28.57 -9.02
N VAL A 287 -28.74 -28.61 -8.21
CA VAL A 287 -28.70 -28.81 -6.74
C VAL A 287 -29.79 -29.79 -6.32
N VAL A 288 -29.39 -30.87 -5.64
CA VAL A 288 -30.32 -31.78 -4.98
C VAL A 288 -30.93 -31.08 -3.76
N SER A 289 -32.25 -31.14 -3.65
CA SER A 289 -33.02 -30.61 -2.55
C SER A 289 -34.02 -31.65 -2.04
N THR A 290 -34.50 -31.48 -0.81
CA THR A 290 -35.47 -32.40 -0.19
C THR A 290 -36.67 -31.61 0.37
N PRO A 291 -37.46 -30.91 -0.47
CA PRO A 291 -38.69 -30.26 -0.01
C PRO A 291 -39.69 -31.30 0.53
N LYS A 292 -40.19 -31.08 1.74
CA LYS A 292 -41.20 -31.94 2.41
C LYS A 292 -40.84 -33.44 2.40
N GLY A 293 -39.56 -33.78 2.58
CA GLY A 293 -39.09 -35.18 2.60
C GLY A 293 -38.89 -35.84 1.22
N LYS A 294 -39.42 -35.27 0.13
CA LYS A 294 -39.24 -35.80 -1.23
C LYS A 294 -37.97 -35.22 -1.87
N LYS A 295 -37.11 -36.09 -2.41
CA LYS A 295 -35.89 -35.69 -3.13
C LYS A 295 -36.27 -35.10 -4.51
N THR A 296 -35.90 -33.85 -4.74
CA THR A 296 -36.16 -33.08 -5.97
C THR A 296 -34.88 -32.38 -6.42
N THR A 297 -34.61 -32.35 -7.73
CA THR A 297 -33.45 -31.64 -8.28
C THR A 297 -33.86 -30.26 -8.76
N MET A 298 -33.30 -29.21 -8.15
CA MET A 298 -33.40 -27.84 -8.66
C MET A 298 -32.38 -27.66 -9.79
N ARG A 299 -32.82 -27.20 -10.97
CA ARG A 299 -31.95 -26.99 -12.15
C ARG A 299 -32.19 -25.60 -12.73
N VAL A 300 -31.18 -24.73 -12.66
CA VAL A 300 -31.18 -23.40 -13.28
C VAL A 300 -30.25 -23.43 -14.49
N ILE A 301 -30.82 -23.36 -15.69
CA ILE A 301 -30.04 -23.19 -16.92
C ILE A 301 -29.55 -21.74 -16.98
N THR A 302 -28.27 -21.54 -17.26
CA THR A 302 -27.66 -20.20 -17.35
C THR A 302 -28.26 -19.42 -18.55
N PRO A 303 -28.54 -18.11 -18.43
CA PRO A 303 -29.04 -17.31 -19.55
C PRO A 303 -28.09 -17.32 -20.75
N PRO A 304 -28.60 -17.15 -21.99
CA PRO A 304 -27.75 -16.89 -23.14
C PRO A 304 -27.06 -15.52 -23.01
N MET A 305 -26.07 -15.28 -23.88
CA MET A 305 -25.45 -13.95 -24.02
C MET A 305 -26.52 -12.91 -24.39
N PRO A 306 -26.72 -11.83 -23.62
CA PRO A 306 -27.62 -10.76 -24.02
C PRO A 306 -26.95 -9.89 -25.11
N ALA A 307 -27.73 -9.41 -26.08
CA ALA A 307 -27.22 -8.61 -27.21
C ALA A 307 -26.58 -7.27 -26.77
N ASP A 308 -26.97 -6.74 -25.61
CA ASP A 308 -26.38 -5.56 -24.98
C ASP A 308 -25.03 -5.81 -24.31
N GLY A 309 -24.66 -7.07 -24.11
CA GLY A 309 -23.44 -7.50 -23.43
C GLY A 309 -23.34 -7.07 -21.96
N THR A 310 -24.43 -6.72 -21.27
CA THR A 310 -24.36 -6.16 -19.91
C THR A 310 -24.57 -7.19 -18.80
N THR A 311 -23.75 -7.07 -17.73
CA THR A 311 -23.94 -7.85 -16.50
C THR A 311 -25.30 -7.58 -15.86
N LYS A 312 -25.88 -6.38 -16.03
CA LYS A 312 -27.19 -6.02 -15.49
C LYS A 312 -28.29 -6.90 -16.11
N THR A 313 -28.34 -6.98 -17.43
CA THR A 313 -29.33 -7.78 -18.17
C THR A 313 -29.13 -9.27 -17.90
N PHE A 314 -27.89 -9.77 -17.98
CA PHE A 314 -27.57 -11.17 -17.69
C PHE A 314 -27.95 -11.58 -16.26
N MET A 315 -27.57 -10.79 -15.25
CA MET A 315 -27.89 -11.11 -13.84
C MET A 315 -29.38 -10.95 -13.53
N ALA A 316 -30.11 -10.07 -14.21
CA ALA A 316 -31.57 -9.99 -14.09
C ALA A 316 -32.24 -11.28 -14.59
N GLN A 317 -31.82 -11.78 -15.76
CA GLN A 317 -32.31 -13.05 -16.32
C GLN A 317 -31.93 -14.25 -15.45
N LEU A 318 -30.68 -14.32 -14.95
CA LEU A 318 -30.24 -15.40 -14.06
C LEU A 318 -31.06 -15.40 -12.74
N ARG A 319 -31.31 -14.22 -12.15
CA ARG A 319 -32.16 -14.08 -10.96
C ARG A 319 -33.64 -14.38 -11.23
N ALA A 320 -34.14 -14.21 -12.45
CA ALA A 320 -35.50 -14.65 -12.83
C ALA A 320 -35.58 -16.18 -12.80
N ARG A 321 -34.69 -16.86 -13.52
CA ARG A 321 -34.62 -18.33 -13.55
C ARG A 321 -34.38 -18.96 -12.17
N MET A 322 -33.55 -18.32 -11.33
CA MET A 322 -33.38 -18.75 -9.93
C MET A 322 -34.65 -18.58 -9.08
N ARG A 323 -35.50 -17.58 -9.36
CA ARG A 323 -36.79 -17.39 -8.68
C ARG A 323 -37.83 -18.41 -9.15
N GLU A 324 -37.89 -18.70 -10.45
CA GLU A 324 -38.74 -19.75 -11.03
C GLU A 324 -38.47 -21.12 -10.39
N GLN A 325 -37.20 -21.44 -10.11
CA GLN A 325 -36.82 -22.71 -9.48
C GLN A 325 -36.94 -22.72 -7.95
N ALA A 326 -37.09 -21.56 -7.29
CA ALA A 326 -37.08 -21.49 -5.82
C ALA A 326 -38.24 -22.24 -5.13
N PRO A 327 -39.50 -22.25 -5.63
CA PRO A 327 -40.59 -23.03 -5.06
C PRO A 327 -40.36 -24.55 -5.06
N ASN A 328 -39.52 -25.05 -5.97
CA ASN A 328 -39.20 -26.47 -6.10
C ASN A 328 -38.15 -26.97 -5.11
N GLY A 329 -37.64 -26.09 -4.23
CA GLY A 329 -36.54 -26.38 -3.31
C GLY A 329 -36.90 -26.17 -1.84
N SER A 330 -36.26 -26.94 -0.96
CA SER A 330 -36.15 -26.61 0.46
C SER A 330 -35.31 -25.34 0.67
N ARG A 331 -35.47 -24.68 1.83
CA ARG A 331 -34.66 -23.51 2.25
C ARG A 331 -33.15 -23.76 2.07
N THR A 332 -32.67 -24.96 2.42
CA THR A 332 -31.27 -25.38 2.26
C THR A 332 -30.89 -25.58 0.78
N GLY A 333 -31.78 -26.12 -0.06
CA GLY A 333 -31.55 -26.24 -1.50
C GLY A 333 -31.39 -24.88 -2.18
N VAL A 334 -32.30 -23.94 -1.88
CA VAL A 334 -32.25 -22.55 -2.37
C VAL A 334 -30.99 -21.84 -1.89
N PHE A 335 -30.57 -22.06 -0.63
CA PHE A 335 -29.32 -21.52 -0.09
C PHE A 335 -28.09 -22.06 -0.83
N ASN A 336 -28.00 -23.39 -1.02
CA ASN A 336 -26.89 -24.04 -1.72
C ASN A 336 -26.79 -23.59 -3.19
N LEU A 337 -27.94 -23.44 -3.87
CA LEU A 337 -28.03 -22.89 -5.22
C LEU A 337 -27.51 -21.43 -5.28
N ARG A 338 -27.95 -20.57 -4.36
CA ARG A 338 -27.45 -19.19 -4.23
C ARG A 338 -25.96 -19.14 -3.94
N SER A 339 -25.45 -20.03 -3.09
CA SER A 339 -24.02 -20.13 -2.75
C SER A 339 -23.16 -20.51 -3.97
N ARG A 340 -23.58 -21.55 -4.72
CA ARG A 340 -22.90 -21.96 -5.98
C ARG A 340 -22.86 -20.84 -7.01
N VAL A 341 -23.97 -20.14 -7.23
CA VAL A 341 -24.03 -19.00 -8.16
C VAL A 341 -23.14 -17.84 -7.65
N ARG A 342 -23.18 -17.50 -6.36
CA ARG A 342 -22.35 -16.43 -5.78
C ARG A 342 -20.84 -16.73 -5.89
N SER A 343 -20.44 -17.98 -5.69
CA SER A 343 -19.05 -18.42 -5.86
C SER A 343 -18.56 -18.19 -7.30
N GLN A 344 -19.35 -18.59 -8.29
CA GLN A 344 -19.01 -18.37 -9.70
C GLN A 344 -19.01 -16.88 -10.07
N VAL A 345 -19.92 -16.07 -9.53
CA VAL A 345 -19.88 -14.60 -9.75
C VAL A 345 -18.62 -13.97 -9.15
N ALA A 346 -18.11 -14.45 -8.00
CA ALA A 346 -16.88 -13.92 -7.42
C ALA A 346 -15.62 -14.27 -8.24
N LYS A 347 -15.60 -15.44 -8.89
CA LYS A 347 -14.45 -15.96 -9.66
C LYS A 347 -14.01 -15.09 -10.84
N HIS A 348 -14.94 -14.38 -11.49
CA HIS A 348 -14.70 -13.74 -12.80
C HIS A 348 -14.54 -12.21 -12.79
N PHE A 349 -14.52 -11.54 -11.62
CA PHE A 349 -14.77 -10.09 -11.54
C PHE A 349 -13.76 -9.22 -10.73
N ALA A 350 -12.51 -9.67 -10.49
CA ALA A 350 -11.51 -8.91 -9.71
C ALA A 350 -10.19 -8.57 -10.48
N THR A 351 -9.66 -7.36 -10.29
CA THR A 351 -8.43 -6.74 -10.85
C THR A 351 -7.99 -5.56 -9.93
N THR A 352 -6.80 -4.95 -9.89
CA THR A 352 -5.58 -4.85 -10.76
C THR A 352 -4.30 -4.67 -9.91
N LEU A 353 -3.11 -4.89 -10.50
CA LEU A 353 -1.79 -4.81 -9.80
C LEU A 353 -0.85 -3.66 -10.26
N LEU A 354 -1.19 -2.93 -11.33
CA LEU A 354 -0.30 -1.99 -12.05
C LEU A 354 0.03 -0.67 -11.33
N ASP A 355 -0.71 -0.26 -10.31
CA ASP A 355 -0.45 0.99 -9.56
C ASP A 355 0.84 0.91 -8.74
N PHE A 356 1.19 -0.29 -8.25
CA PHE A 356 2.34 -0.49 -7.38
C PHE A 356 3.67 -0.18 -8.08
N VAL A 357 3.85 -0.69 -9.30
CA VAL A 357 5.06 -0.49 -10.13
C VAL A 357 5.36 1.00 -10.32
N ASN A 358 4.33 1.80 -10.63
CA ASN A 358 4.47 3.23 -10.86
C ASN A 358 4.80 4.04 -9.60
N LYS A 359 4.52 3.52 -8.40
CA LYS A 359 4.88 4.16 -7.12
C LYS A 359 6.30 3.83 -6.68
N ILE A 360 6.80 2.63 -6.96
CA ILE A 360 8.15 2.20 -6.57
C ILE A 360 9.19 2.67 -7.59
N CYS A 361 9.00 2.39 -8.88
CA CYS A 361 10.04 2.61 -9.90
C CYS A 361 10.34 4.10 -10.15
N ALA A 362 9.39 4.98 -9.86
CA ALA A 362 9.58 6.43 -9.86
C ALA A 362 10.70 6.92 -8.92
N HIS A 363 11.03 6.13 -7.88
CA HIS A 363 12.01 6.47 -6.84
C HIS A 363 13.06 5.34 -6.73
N VAL A 364 13.39 4.69 -7.85
CA VAL A 364 14.14 3.43 -7.86
C VAL A 364 15.53 3.54 -7.23
N GLU A 365 16.22 4.67 -7.37
CA GLU A 365 17.56 4.91 -6.79
C GLU A 365 17.56 4.80 -5.25
N TYR A 366 16.47 5.24 -4.61
CA TYR A 366 16.26 5.02 -3.18
C TYR A 366 15.95 3.54 -2.87
N TRP A 367 15.05 2.92 -3.65
CA TRP A 367 14.60 1.55 -3.40
C TRP A 367 15.64 0.46 -3.69
N THR A 368 16.61 0.71 -4.58
CA THR A 368 17.71 -0.22 -4.88
C THR A 368 18.85 -0.19 -3.86
N ASN A 369 18.87 0.82 -2.97
CA ASN A 369 19.92 0.97 -1.97
C ASN A 369 19.89 -0.20 -0.95
N PRO A 370 21.00 -0.94 -0.76
CA PRO A 370 21.03 -2.10 0.13
C PRO A 370 20.54 -1.81 1.56
N THR A 371 20.92 -0.66 2.13
CA THR A 371 20.52 -0.22 3.47
C THR A 371 19.00 -0.02 3.58
N VAL A 372 18.38 0.57 2.54
CA VAL A 372 16.92 0.76 2.48
C VAL A 372 16.21 -0.59 2.41
N ILE A 373 16.74 -1.52 1.63
CA ILE A 373 16.16 -2.86 1.47
C ILE A 373 16.29 -3.68 2.75
N GLU A 374 17.45 -3.68 3.40
CA GLU A 374 17.69 -4.40 4.66
C GLU A 374 16.76 -3.88 5.78
N ALA A 375 16.68 -2.56 5.96
CA ALA A 375 15.73 -1.92 6.87
C ALA A 375 14.27 -2.29 6.55
N SER A 376 13.94 -2.46 5.27
CA SER A 376 12.61 -2.88 4.82
C SER A 376 12.33 -4.35 5.13
N ILE A 377 13.32 -5.24 5.03
CA ILE A 377 13.21 -6.66 5.39
C ILE A 377 13.00 -6.82 6.89
N ILE A 378 13.79 -6.14 7.73
CA ILE A 378 13.62 -6.09 9.20
C ILE A 378 12.18 -5.68 9.54
N ARG A 379 11.68 -4.62 8.90
CA ARG A 379 10.32 -4.14 9.16
C ARG A 379 9.24 -5.08 8.62
N TYR A 380 9.47 -5.75 7.50
CA TYR A 380 8.56 -6.77 6.98
C TYR A 380 8.42 -7.92 7.97
N LEU A 381 9.52 -8.44 8.52
CA LEU A 381 9.49 -9.49 9.53
C LEU A 381 8.71 -9.08 10.79
N LYS A 382 8.93 -7.85 11.29
CA LYS A 382 8.14 -7.26 12.39
C LYS A 382 6.65 -7.09 12.04
N PHE A 383 6.31 -6.71 10.81
CA PHE A 383 4.92 -6.65 10.35
C PHE A 383 4.28 -8.04 10.35
N MET A 384 5.01 -9.07 9.90
CA MET A 384 4.53 -10.44 9.88
C MET A 384 4.35 -11.05 11.28
N HIS A 385 5.19 -10.67 12.25
CA HIS A 385 5.00 -11.07 13.65
C HIS A 385 3.76 -10.41 14.29
N LEU A 386 3.53 -9.12 14.04
CA LEU A 386 2.28 -8.47 14.45
C LEU A 386 1.07 -9.19 13.85
N HIS A 387 1.18 -9.59 12.59
CA HIS A 387 0.12 -10.27 11.87
C HIS A 387 -0.28 -11.58 12.54
N LYS A 388 0.70 -12.38 13.00
CA LYS A 388 0.48 -13.60 13.81
C LYS A 388 -0.21 -13.34 15.15
N LYS A 389 0.08 -12.22 15.82
CA LYS A 389 -0.34 -11.96 17.20
C LYS A 389 -1.76 -11.41 17.39
N MET A 390 -2.50 -11.06 16.33
CA MET A 390 -3.77 -10.33 16.47
C MET A 390 -4.94 -11.02 15.77
N ALA A 391 -6.11 -10.92 16.39
CA ALA A 391 -7.34 -11.55 15.93
C ALA A 391 -7.85 -10.96 14.59
N PHE A 392 -8.58 -11.78 13.84
CA PHE A 392 -9.10 -11.51 12.50
C PHE A 392 -10.08 -10.31 12.35
N ALA A 393 -10.38 -9.59 13.43
CA ALA A 393 -11.44 -8.59 13.49
C ALA A 393 -11.07 -7.27 12.77
N SER A 394 -9.79 -6.88 12.84
CA SER A 394 -9.30 -5.64 12.27
C SER A 394 -8.31 -5.89 11.14
N ALA A 395 -8.54 -5.13 10.11
CA ALA A 395 -7.76 -5.00 8.92
C ALA A 395 -6.38 -4.32 9.29
N LYS A 396 -5.21 -4.91 8.90
CA LYS A 396 -3.78 -4.38 8.81
C LYS A 396 -3.16 -4.01 7.40
N VAL A 397 -2.67 -2.81 7.04
CA VAL A 397 -2.23 -2.44 5.65
C VAL A 397 -0.72 -2.15 5.60
N PRO A 398 0.02 -2.69 4.61
CA PRO A 398 1.44 -2.42 4.45
C PRO A 398 1.75 -0.99 4.01
N THR A 399 2.88 -0.45 4.48
CA THR A 399 3.56 0.68 3.82
C THR A 399 4.32 0.17 2.59
N SER A 400 4.63 1.03 1.63
CA SER A 400 5.20 0.66 0.33
C SER A 400 6.47 -0.19 0.43
N ASN A 401 7.31 0.07 1.43
CA ASN A 401 8.51 -0.72 1.72
C ASN A 401 8.21 -2.17 2.17
N LEU A 402 7.10 -2.37 2.87
CA LEU A 402 6.65 -3.70 3.32
C LEU A 402 5.99 -4.45 2.17
N ASP A 403 5.20 -3.74 1.37
CA ASP A 403 4.52 -4.29 0.19
C ASP A 403 5.55 -4.71 -0.88
N LEU A 404 6.66 -3.97 -1.04
CA LEU A 404 7.80 -4.35 -1.89
C LEU A 404 8.47 -5.66 -1.46
N VAL A 405 8.83 -5.78 -0.17
CA VAL A 405 9.44 -7.01 0.37
C VAL A 405 8.43 -8.16 0.33
N TRP A 406 7.15 -7.88 0.55
CA TRP A 406 6.10 -8.88 0.49
C TRP A 406 5.83 -9.38 -0.94
N HIS A 407 5.75 -8.49 -1.93
CA HIS A 407 5.69 -8.85 -3.35
C HIS A 407 6.90 -9.72 -3.73
N THR A 408 8.11 -9.30 -3.36
CA THR A 408 9.33 -10.10 -3.54
C THR A 408 9.18 -11.49 -2.92
N HIS A 409 8.71 -11.61 -1.67
CA HIS A 409 8.49 -12.88 -1.00
C HIS A 409 7.48 -13.76 -1.76
N MET A 410 6.36 -13.18 -2.21
CA MET A 410 5.33 -13.92 -2.95
C MET A 410 5.84 -14.48 -4.29
N THR A 411 6.87 -13.88 -4.91
CA THR A 411 7.50 -14.48 -6.09
C THR A 411 8.05 -15.88 -5.79
N ASP A 412 8.53 -16.13 -4.57
CA ASP A 412 8.96 -17.44 -4.09
C ASP A 412 7.78 -18.20 -3.46
N ALA A 413 6.83 -18.60 -4.32
CA ALA A 413 5.52 -19.12 -3.89
C ALA A 413 5.59 -20.31 -2.91
N GLN A 414 6.63 -21.15 -3.00
CA GLN A 414 6.84 -22.27 -2.09
C GLN A 414 7.33 -21.81 -0.72
N GLN A 415 8.36 -20.96 -0.67
CA GLN A 415 8.91 -20.45 0.60
C GLN A 415 7.89 -19.54 1.29
N TYR A 416 7.20 -18.70 0.54
CA TYR A 416 6.07 -17.90 1.03
C TYR A 416 4.93 -18.77 1.56
N GLN A 417 4.54 -19.87 0.91
CA GLN A 417 3.51 -20.76 1.46
C GLN A 417 3.95 -21.40 2.79
N THR A 418 5.19 -21.85 2.89
CA THR A 418 5.77 -22.40 4.13
C THR A 418 5.76 -21.36 5.25
N PHE A 419 6.21 -20.14 4.96
CA PHE A 419 6.15 -19.00 5.88
C PHE A 419 4.70 -18.66 6.28
N CYS A 420 3.74 -18.76 5.34
CA CYS A 420 2.33 -18.47 5.59
C CYS A 420 1.66 -19.44 6.56
N LYS A 421 1.95 -20.74 6.47
CA LYS A 421 1.35 -21.77 7.32
C LYS A 421 1.60 -21.54 8.82
N SER A 422 2.61 -20.74 9.16
CA SER A 422 3.04 -20.49 10.53
C SER A 422 2.58 -19.16 11.15
N ASN A 423 1.90 -18.25 10.39
CA ASN A 423 1.91 -16.80 10.74
C ASN A 423 0.65 -15.90 10.42
N PHE A 424 -0.53 -16.37 9.95
CA PHE A 424 -1.48 -15.47 9.21
C PHE A 424 -2.93 -15.18 9.72
N GLY A 425 -3.29 -13.87 9.73
CA GLY A 425 -4.62 -13.20 9.85
C GLY A 425 -5.05 -12.31 8.63
N ASN A 426 -5.63 -11.09 8.81
CA ASN A 426 -6.27 -10.20 7.75
C ASN A 426 -5.94 -8.64 7.82
N LEU A 427 -6.30 -7.83 6.77
CA LEU A 427 -5.60 -6.55 6.35
C LEU A 427 -6.39 -5.19 6.03
N GLY A 428 -5.88 -3.97 6.43
CA GLY A 428 -6.35 -2.51 6.54
C GLY A 428 -5.53 -1.49 7.45
N TYR A 429 -5.50 -0.15 7.28
CA TYR A 429 -4.37 0.69 7.83
C TYR A 429 -4.25 0.92 9.36
N ALA A 430 -5.20 1.61 10.00
CA ALA A 430 -5.00 2.29 11.29
C ALA A 430 -4.57 1.36 12.45
N GLU A 431 -5.16 0.17 12.57
CA GLU A 431 -4.82 -0.80 13.61
C GLU A 431 -3.33 -1.17 13.60
N THR A 432 -2.74 -1.31 12.41
CA THR A 432 -1.31 -1.64 12.24
C THR A 432 -0.43 -0.62 12.96
N TYR A 433 -0.76 0.67 12.81
CA TYR A 433 0.02 1.78 13.33
C TYR A 433 0.12 1.71 14.85
N TYR A 434 -1.02 1.52 15.54
CA TYR A 434 -1.09 1.42 16.99
C TYR A 434 -0.46 0.12 17.51
N SER A 435 -0.75 -0.99 16.85
CA SER A 435 -0.26 -2.33 17.23
C SER A 435 1.27 -2.44 17.14
N TRP A 436 1.86 -1.82 16.12
CA TRP A 436 3.30 -1.71 15.94
C TRP A 436 3.95 -0.96 17.10
N PHE A 437 3.39 0.20 17.47
CA PHE A 437 3.90 0.97 18.58
C PHE A 437 3.79 0.21 19.91
N ALA A 438 2.65 -0.42 20.19
CA ALA A 438 2.44 -1.21 21.39
C ALA A 438 3.38 -2.42 21.51
N ALA A 439 3.74 -3.05 20.38
CA ALA A 439 4.61 -4.24 20.38
C ALA A 439 6.11 -3.94 20.38
N TYR A 440 6.53 -2.81 19.79
CA TYR A 440 7.95 -2.53 19.50
C TYR A 440 8.49 -1.22 20.10
N GLY A 441 7.63 -0.33 20.62
CA GLY A 441 8.03 0.99 21.12
C GLY A 441 8.47 1.98 20.04
N ASP A 442 8.33 1.62 18.76
CA ASP A 442 8.74 2.39 17.59
C ASP A 442 7.51 2.74 16.72
N PHE A 443 7.64 3.61 15.73
CA PHE A 443 6.51 4.05 14.89
C PHE A 443 6.41 3.29 13.57
N TYR A 444 5.17 3.09 13.11
CA TYR A 444 4.90 2.41 11.84
C TYR A 444 5.10 3.32 10.61
N SER A 445 4.77 4.61 10.73
CA SER A 445 4.86 5.61 9.66
C SER A 445 4.93 7.01 10.29
N SER A 446 5.31 8.03 9.50
CA SER A 446 5.05 9.44 9.83
C SER A 446 3.76 9.97 9.20
N HIS A 447 3.07 9.15 8.39
CA HIS A 447 1.71 9.41 7.92
C HIS A 447 0.69 8.92 8.97
N VAL A 448 0.33 9.82 9.89
CA VAL A 448 -0.61 9.54 11.00
C VAL A 448 -2.04 9.35 10.44
N PRO A 449 -2.84 8.38 10.95
CA PRO A 449 -4.27 8.27 10.65
C PRO A 449 -5.04 9.58 10.94
N THR A 450 -6.17 9.80 10.25
CA THR A 450 -6.90 11.08 10.35
C THR A 450 -7.55 11.29 11.71
N PHE A 451 -7.81 12.55 12.08
CA PHE A 451 -8.38 12.93 13.39
C PHE A 451 -9.70 12.20 13.74
N GLN A 452 -10.53 11.88 12.75
CA GLN A 452 -11.76 11.09 12.94
C GLN A 452 -11.44 9.65 13.40
N GLN A 453 -10.53 8.97 12.70
CA GLN A 453 -10.05 7.61 13.01
C GLN A 453 -9.31 7.58 14.37
N TRP A 454 -8.68 8.70 14.72
CA TRP A 454 -7.98 8.90 15.98
C TRP A 454 -8.92 9.05 17.19
N ILE A 455 -10.06 9.74 17.06
CA ILE A 455 -11.07 9.82 18.14
C ILE A 455 -11.66 8.43 18.43
N GLU A 456 -11.99 7.67 17.39
CA GLU A 456 -12.58 6.33 17.50
C GLU A 456 -11.63 5.31 18.18
N ALA A 457 -10.31 5.48 18.02
CA ALA A 457 -9.28 4.58 18.55
C ALA A 457 -8.88 4.80 20.04
N ARG A 458 -9.49 5.79 20.74
CA ARG A 458 -9.25 6.19 22.14
C ARG A 458 -7.94 6.96 22.42
N ARG A 459 -7.98 7.73 23.53
CA ARG A 459 -7.08 8.85 23.87
C ARG A 459 -5.71 8.42 24.42
N THR A 460 -4.63 8.88 23.76
CA THR A 460 -3.55 9.77 24.29
C THR A 460 -2.47 9.92 23.21
N SER A 461 -2.50 11.01 22.44
CA SER A 461 -1.63 11.21 21.26
C SER A 461 -0.22 11.65 21.63
N GLU A 462 0.68 10.70 21.80
CA GLU A 462 2.12 10.97 21.86
C GLU A 462 2.69 10.90 20.43
N VAL A 463 2.62 12.04 19.73
CA VAL A 463 3.03 12.21 18.32
C VAL A 463 4.55 12.29 18.21
N LEU A 464 5.08 11.70 17.13
CA LEU A 464 6.49 11.64 16.80
C LEU A 464 7.15 13.03 16.75
N SER A 465 8.23 13.22 17.52
CA SER A 465 9.09 14.41 17.48
C SER A 465 9.58 14.68 16.06
N ARG A 466 9.63 15.96 15.66
CA ARG A 466 9.90 16.37 14.27
C ARG A 466 11.12 15.65 13.66
N ASP A 467 12.23 15.60 14.38
CA ASP A 467 13.51 15.10 13.85
C ASP A 467 13.77 13.61 14.12
N CYS A 468 12.73 12.89 14.59
CA CYS A 468 12.65 11.43 14.52
C CYS A 468 11.66 10.94 13.45
N ARG A 469 10.97 11.84 12.73
CA ARG A 469 10.02 11.45 11.67
C ARG A 469 10.77 10.80 10.51
N PHE A 470 10.08 9.92 9.81
CA PHE A 470 10.55 9.35 8.57
C PHE A 470 10.51 10.44 7.51
N PHE A 471 11.68 11.02 7.26
CA PHE A 471 11.89 12.09 6.30
C PHE A 471 11.35 11.67 4.92
N GLY A 472 10.54 12.53 4.29
CA GLY A 472 9.98 12.32 2.96
C GLY A 472 8.69 11.50 2.90
N VAL A 473 8.12 11.09 4.03
CA VAL A 473 6.82 10.38 4.09
C VAL A 473 5.63 11.33 3.98
N ASN A 474 5.78 12.59 4.39
CA ASN A 474 4.70 13.59 4.31
C ASN A 474 5.16 14.98 3.83
N GLU A 475 6.45 15.15 3.62
CA GLU A 475 7.13 16.36 3.16
C GLU A 475 7.17 16.39 1.62
N PRO A 476 6.76 17.50 0.97
CA PRO A 476 7.04 17.74 -0.44
C PRO A 476 8.46 18.29 -0.65
N PHE A 477 9.03 18.04 -1.82
CA PHE A 477 10.33 18.55 -2.25
C PHE A 477 10.20 19.25 -3.61
N GLU A 478 11.02 20.26 -3.87
CA GLU A 478 11.23 20.80 -5.23
C GLU A 478 12.08 19.81 -6.05
N ILE A 479 11.88 19.73 -7.37
CA ILE A 479 12.62 18.79 -8.24
C ILE A 479 14.14 19.04 -8.17
N GLU A 480 14.55 20.29 -8.10
CA GLU A 480 15.95 20.72 -8.10
C GLU A 480 16.70 20.24 -6.86
N ALA A 481 16.00 19.95 -5.76
CA ALA A 481 16.55 19.33 -4.55
C ALA A 481 16.72 17.80 -4.66
N LEU A 482 16.34 17.21 -5.79
CA LEU A 482 16.24 15.77 -6.02
C LEU A 482 16.99 15.34 -7.32
N PRO A 483 18.31 15.55 -7.43
CA PRO A 483 19.11 15.19 -8.62
C PRO A 483 19.14 13.67 -8.93
N TYR A 484 18.61 12.85 -8.01
CA TYR A 484 18.52 11.39 -8.02
C TYR A 484 17.08 10.87 -8.21
N THR A 485 16.14 11.76 -8.56
CA THR A 485 14.82 11.34 -9.04
C THR A 485 14.82 11.41 -10.55
N THR A 486 14.06 10.52 -11.21
CA THR A 486 13.83 10.63 -12.65
C THR A 486 13.21 12.00 -12.93
N ALA A 487 14.02 12.91 -13.48
CA ALA A 487 13.63 14.30 -13.68
C ALA A 487 12.29 14.33 -14.40
N VAL A 488 11.29 14.96 -13.77
CA VAL A 488 9.95 15.07 -14.35
C VAL A 488 10.00 16.11 -15.45
N ILE A 489 10.52 15.71 -16.62
CA ILE A 489 10.31 16.43 -17.87
C ILE A 489 8.80 16.34 -18.13
N PRO A 490 8.05 17.45 -18.05
CA PRO A 490 6.60 17.40 -18.20
C PRO A 490 6.28 16.94 -19.62
N ASP A 491 5.58 15.81 -19.75
CA ASP A 491 5.24 15.28 -21.07
C ASP A 491 4.28 16.25 -21.78
N ALA A 492 4.58 16.61 -23.03
CA ALA A 492 3.83 17.64 -23.75
C ALA A 492 2.33 17.31 -23.88
N LEU A 493 1.97 16.02 -24.01
CA LEU A 493 0.57 15.59 -24.03
C LEU A 493 -0.04 15.60 -22.63
N ALA A 494 0.73 15.23 -21.60
CA ALA A 494 0.30 15.36 -20.20
C ALA A 494 0.00 16.81 -19.81
N VAL A 495 0.81 17.77 -20.28
CA VAL A 495 0.59 19.21 -20.12
C VAL A 495 -0.62 19.68 -20.93
N GLN A 496 -0.74 19.30 -22.21
CA GLN A 496 -1.88 19.66 -23.06
C GLN A 496 -3.22 19.15 -22.52
N HIS A 497 -3.23 17.96 -21.91
CA HIS A 497 -4.43 17.36 -21.30
C HIS A 497 -4.64 17.77 -19.82
N ALA A 498 -3.73 18.55 -19.21
CA ALA A 498 -3.92 19.05 -17.86
C ALA A 498 -4.98 20.15 -17.84
N LYS A 499 -5.97 20.03 -16.94
CA LYS A 499 -7.03 21.04 -16.74
C LYS A 499 -6.52 22.39 -16.21
N LYS A 500 -5.28 22.42 -15.71
CA LYS A 500 -4.54 23.58 -15.23
C LYS A 500 -3.11 23.46 -15.78
N PRO A 501 -2.43 24.57 -16.15
CA PRO A 501 -1.01 24.50 -16.49
C PRO A 501 -0.21 23.96 -15.29
N PRO A 502 0.94 23.29 -15.53
CA PRO A 502 1.85 22.93 -14.44
C PRO A 502 2.26 24.18 -13.65
N PRO A 503 2.36 24.12 -12.31
CA PRO A 503 2.90 25.23 -11.54
C PRO A 503 4.38 25.43 -11.90
N ASN A 504 4.84 26.69 -11.88
CA ASN A 504 6.22 27.05 -12.21
C ASN A 504 7.26 26.31 -11.35
N ASN A 505 6.90 25.96 -10.11
CA ASN A 505 7.69 25.14 -9.20
C ASN A 505 6.92 23.84 -8.96
N LEU A 506 7.36 22.73 -9.56
CA LEU A 506 6.68 21.44 -9.40
C LEU A 506 7.18 20.72 -8.15
N LYS A 507 6.27 20.58 -7.16
CA LYS A 507 6.54 19.80 -5.96
C LYS A 507 6.31 18.31 -6.18
N VAL A 508 7.27 17.50 -5.75
CA VAL A 508 7.24 16.03 -5.80
C VAL A 508 7.20 15.46 -4.39
N TYR A 509 6.43 14.39 -4.20
CA TYR A 509 6.44 13.58 -2.98
C TYR A 509 7.17 12.26 -3.27
N LEU A 510 7.97 11.79 -2.31
CA LEU A 510 8.78 10.58 -2.47
C LEU A 510 8.06 9.35 -1.92
N THR A 511 8.16 8.22 -2.60
CA THR A 511 7.82 6.91 -1.99
C THR A 511 9.05 6.43 -1.23
N VAL A 512 9.00 6.42 0.10
CA VAL A 512 10.13 6.08 0.99
C VAL A 512 9.71 5.11 2.11
N ILE A 513 10.63 4.71 3.00
CA ILE A 513 10.30 3.82 4.13
C ILE A 513 9.17 4.42 4.97
N GLY A 514 8.09 3.67 5.12
CA GLY A 514 6.91 4.09 5.87
C GLY A 514 5.87 4.90 5.08
N THR A 515 6.08 5.26 3.81
CA THR A 515 5.01 5.81 2.96
C THR A 515 3.87 4.79 2.85
N PRO A 516 2.60 5.14 3.12
CA PRO A 516 1.47 4.21 2.94
C PRO A 516 1.33 3.78 1.48
N VAL A 517 1.04 2.50 1.21
CA VAL A 517 0.77 2.04 -0.17
C VAL A 517 -0.44 2.74 -0.80
N THR A 518 -1.34 3.28 0.04
CA THR A 518 -2.50 4.07 -0.36
C THR A 518 -2.20 5.52 -0.70
N ASP A 519 -1.02 6.06 -0.37
CA ASP A 519 -0.67 7.44 -0.73
C ASP A 519 -0.57 7.57 -2.25
N ARG A 520 -1.24 8.60 -2.79
CA ARG A 520 -1.35 8.85 -4.23
C ARG A 520 -0.48 10.03 -4.68
N ARG A 521 0.03 10.84 -3.74
CA ARG A 521 0.82 12.04 -4.02
C ARG A 521 2.20 11.71 -4.59
N VAL A 522 2.71 10.52 -4.26
CA VAL A 522 4.05 10.02 -4.61
C VAL A 522 4.20 9.54 -6.06
N ARG A 523 3.12 9.59 -6.86
CA ARG A 523 3.18 9.42 -8.32
C ARG A 523 3.81 10.68 -8.92
N LEU A 524 4.80 10.54 -9.79
CA LEU A 524 5.38 11.66 -10.54
C LEU A 524 4.29 12.27 -11.43
N GLN A 525 3.69 13.39 -11.00
CA GLN A 525 2.68 14.10 -11.77
C GLN A 525 3.28 14.60 -13.09
N TYR A 526 2.48 14.73 -14.15
CA TYR A 526 2.91 15.18 -15.49
C TYR A 526 3.99 14.32 -16.18
N SER A 527 4.50 13.26 -15.56
CA SER A 527 5.35 12.25 -16.22
C SER A 527 4.57 11.47 -17.29
N ARG A 528 5.31 11.00 -18.29
CA ARG A 528 4.83 10.12 -19.36
C ARG A 528 4.07 8.91 -18.82
N GLN A 529 4.65 8.26 -17.82
CA GLN A 529 4.09 7.06 -17.19
C GLN A 529 2.75 7.37 -16.50
N SER A 530 2.67 8.45 -15.71
CA SER A 530 1.42 8.88 -15.07
C SER A 530 0.33 9.26 -16.09
N TYR A 531 0.69 9.90 -17.21
CA TYR A 531 -0.25 10.20 -18.29
C TYR A 531 -0.82 8.94 -18.94
N LEU A 532 0.05 7.98 -19.29
CA LEU A 532 -0.37 6.68 -19.85
C LEU A 532 -1.25 5.90 -18.86
N MET A 533 -0.93 5.91 -17.56
CA MET A 533 -1.78 5.32 -16.52
C MET A 533 -3.15 6.03 -16.42
N GLY A 534 -3.19 7.35 -16.53
CA GLY A 534 -4.43 8.14 -16.63
C GLY A 534 -5.26 7.72 -17.84
N GLN A 535 -4.63 7.59 -19.02
CA GLN A 535 -5.29 7.04 -20.21
C GLN A 535 -5.83 5.62 -19.94
N GLY A 536 -5.07 4.76 -19.27
CA GLY A 536 -5.46 3.40 -18.88
C GLY A 536 -6.58 3.31 -17.84
N ARG A 537 -7.11 4.43 -17.29
CA ARG A 537 -8.00 4.46 -16.11
C ARG A 537 -7.38 3.84 -14.85
N LEU A 538 -6.05 3.76 -14.80
CA LEU A 538 -5.27 3.27 -13.65
C LEU A 538 -4.67 4.43 -12.82
N GLY A 539 -4.48 5.58 -13.46
CA GLY A 539 -4.01 6.82 -12.83
C GLY A 539 -5.17 7.72 -12.42
N TYR A 540 -5.18 8.12 -11.14
CA TYR A 540 -5.87 9.32 -10.68
C TYR A 540 -4.81 10.42 -10.58
N VAL A 541 -4.90 11.43 -11.45
CA VAL A 541 -4.07 12.64 -11.33
C VAL A 541 -4.63 13.46 -10.19
N ASN A 542 -3.86 13.62 -9.10
CA ASN A 542 -4.29 14.37 -7.93
C ASN A 542 -3.99 15.87 -8.14
N VAL A 543 -4.81 16.52 -8.97
CA VAL A 543 -4.74 17.97 -9.19
C VAL A 543 -5.34 18.65 -7.96
N GLU A 544 -4.55 19.51 -7.30
CA GLU A 544 -5.00 20.20 -6.09
C GLU A 544 -6.32 20.95 -6.33
N GLY A 545 -7.30 20.65 -5.47
CA GLY A 545 -8.66 21.20 -5.51
C GLY A 545 -9.70 20.42 -6.33
N ILE A 546 -9.40 19.23 -6.87
CA ILE A 546 -10.41 18.38 -7.54
C ILE A 546 -10.33 16.94 -7.01
N ASP A 547 -11.06 16.68 -5.93
CA ASP A 547 -11.63 15.35 -5.73
C ASP A 547 -12.62 15.05 -6.86
N THR A 548 -12.56 13.82 -7.37
CA THR A 548 -13.33 13.27 -8.51
C THR A 548 -12.90 13.71 -9.92
N PHE A 549 -12.42 12.73 -10.69
CA PHE A 549 -12.76 12.68 -12.11
C PHE A 549 -14.15 12.06 -12.21
N GLU A 550 -15.13 12.87 -12.56
CA GLU A 550 -16.49 12.42 -12.88
C GLU A 550 -16.42 11.55 -14.14
N ALA A 551 -16.79 10.27 -14.02
CA ALA A 551 -16.84 9.35 -15.15
C ALA A 551 -18.27 9.34 -15.72
N ASP A 552 -18.43 10.01 -16.87
CA ASP A 552 -19.64 10.16 -17.70
C ASP A 552 -20.94 9.48 -17.20
N GLY A 553 -21.81 10.30 -16.61
CA GLY A 553 -23.27 10.14 -16.71
C GLY A 553 -23.95 8.97 -15.97
N ALA A 554 -23.20 8.04 -15.39
CA ALA A 554 -23.77 6.94 -14.62
C ALA A 554 -23.64 7.18 -13.11
N LYS A 555 -24.75 7.56 -12.46
CA LYS A 555 -24.91 7.47 -10.99
C LYS A 555 -24.90 6.00 -10.55
N ILE A 556 -23.73 5.37 -10.56
CA ILE A 556 -23.45 4.16 -9.79
C ILE A 556 -23.39 4.62 -8.34
N GLY A 557 -24.46 4.37 -7.59
CA GLY A 557 -24.59 4.83 -6.21
C GLY A 557 -23.39 4.40 -5.38
N SER A 558 -22.78 5.40 -4.72
CA SER A 558 -21.83 5.28 -3.60
C SER A 558 -21.23 3.89 -3.41
N ILE A 559 -20.22 3.57 -4.23
CA ILE A 559 -19.25 2.52 -3.88
C ILE A 559 -18.68 2.93 -2.51
N PRO A 560 -18.83 2.13 -1.45
CA PRO A 560 -18.30 2.49 -0.15
C PRO A 560 -16.78 2.65 -0.26
N THR A 561 -16.25 3.66 0.41
CA THR A 561 -14.84 4.09 0.35
C THR A 561 -13.83 3.11 0.96
N SER A 562 -14.24 1.85 1.15
CA SER A 562 -13.45 0.75 1.74
C SER A 562 -12.75 -0.14 0.70
N GLU A 563 -13.16 -0.16 -0.57
CA GLU A 563 -12.46 -0.91 -1.64
C GLU A 563 -11.37 -0.08 -2.33
N SER A 564 -10.50 0.56 -1.52
CA SER A 564 -9.23 1.08 -2.04
C SER A 564 -8.30 -0.09 -2.38
N GLY A 565 -7.81 -0.15 -3.62
CA GLY A 565 -7.10 -1.31 -4.18
C GLY A 565 -5.75 -1.63 -3.54
N GLY A 566 -5.75 -2.31 -2.39
CA GLY A 566 -4.59 -2.99 -1.81
C GLY A 566 -4.57 -4.49 -2.15
N CYS A 567 -3.38 -5.06 -2.31
CA CYS A 567 -3.16 -6.47 -2.67
C CYS A 567 -3.66 -7.51 -1.64
N GLY A 568 -4.13 -7.08 -0.47
CA GLY A 568 -4.42 -7.93 0.70
C GLY A 568 -5.44 -9.05 0.46
N SER A 569 -6.38 -8.90 -0.49
CA SER A 569 -7.40 -9.91 -0.80
C SER A 569 -6.87 -11.17 -1.49
N ALA A 570 -5.62 -11.17 -1.99
CA ALA A 570 -5.01 -12.31 -2.67
C ALA A 570 -4.21 -13.24 -1.71
N GLY A 571 -3.80 -12.72 -0.55
CA GLY A 571 -2.93 -13.40 0.41
C GLY A 571 -3.66 -14.31 1.39
N CYS A 572 -3.89 -15.56 1.01
CA CYS A 572 -4.29 -16.70 1.88
C CYS A 572 -5.59 -16.63 2.71
N GLY A 573 -6.15 -15.47 3.05
CA GLY A 573 -7.24 -15.32 4.04
C GLY A 573 -8.68 -15.42 3.51
N SER A 574 -8.94 -15.23 2.22
CA SER A 574 -10.28 -14.88 1.70
C SER A 574 -11.04 -15.99 0.95
N SER A 575 -10.62 -17.24 1.04
CA SER A 575 -11.31 -18.39 0.39
C SER A 575 -11.38 -19.59 1.32
N GLY A 576 -12.56 -19.79 1.92
CA GLY A 576 -12.87 -20.96 2.74
C GLY A 576 -12.85 -22.25 1.91
N CYS A 577 -12.42 -23.35 2.55
CA CYS A 577 -12.29 -24.65 1.90
C CYS A 577 -13.67 -25.22 1.53
N GLY A 578 -14.03 -25.14 0.25
CA GLY A 578 -15.11 -25.94 -0.32
C GLY A 578 -14.59 -27.34 -0.67
N SER A 579 -14.44 -28.22 0.32
CA SER A 579 -14.02 -29.60 0.11
C SER A 579 -15.13 -30.42 -0.56
N GLY A 580 -14.97 -30.66 -1.86
CA GLY A 580 -15.70 -31.69 -2.60
C GLY A 580 -14.82 -32.94 -2.73
N GLY A 581 -15.11 -33.98 -1.95
CA GLY A 581 -14.40 -35.26 -2.02
C GLY A 581 -15.33 -36.38 -1.59
N CYS A 582 -15.91 -37.09 -2.57
CA CYS A 582 -16.70 -38.29 -2.31
C CYS A 582 -15.74 -39.46 -2.06
N GLY A 583 -15.91 -40.15 -0.93
CA GLY A 583 -15.28 -41.44 -0.64
C GLY A 583 -16.23 -42.25 0.22
N GLY A 584 -16.81 -43.32 -0.35
CA GLY A 584 -17.69 -44.21 0.38
C GLY A 584 -16.89 -45.20 1.23
N GLY A 585 -17.45 -45.58 2.38
CA GLY A 585 -16.89 -46.59 3.28
C GLY A 585 -17.95 -47.04 4.26
N CYS A 586 -18.63 -48.15 3.95
CA CYS A 586 -19.60 -48.78 4.85
C CYS A 586 -18.85 -49.51 5.97
N GLY A 587 -19.35 -49.41 7.21
CA GLY A 587 -18.82 -50.14 8.35
C GLY A 587 -19.60 -49.79 9.61
N GLY A 588 -20.57 -50.63 9.98
CA GLY A 588 -21.34 -50.47 11.21
C GLY A 588 -20.61 -51.06 12.42
N GLY A 589 -21.02 -50.66 13.62
CA GLY A 589 -20.52 -51.19 14.88
C GLY A 589 -21.19 -50.50 16.06
N CYS A 590 -22.06 -51.20 16.78
CA CYS A 590 -22.72 -50.71 17.98
C CYS A 590 -21.82 -50.88 19.22
N GLY A 591 -22.07 -50.10 20.28
CA GLY A 591 -21.64 -50.40 21.64
C GLY A 591 -20.96 -49.24 22.38
N GLY A 592 -21.49 -48.88 23.55
CA GLY A 592 -20.97 -47.83 24.43
C GLY A 592 -22.02 -46.77 24.73
#